data_AF-A0A1B2FA94-F1
#
_entry.id   AF-A0A1B2FA94-F1
#
_cell.length_a   1.000
_cell.length_b   1.000
_cell.length_c   1.000
_cell.angle_alpha   90.00
_cell.angle_beta   90.00
_cell.angle_gamma   90.00
#
_symmetry.space_group_name_H-M   'P 1'
#
loop_
_entity.id
_entity.type
_entity.pdbx_description
1 polymer ?
#
loop_
_entity_poly.entity_id
_entity_poly.type
_entity_poly.pdbx_seq_one_letter_code
_entity_poly.pdbx_strand_id
1 'polypeptide(L)'
;MDTFRHMLDNWESKARERCERVEYTLTLHKQDLVKIKAFAQAYGLDEAFVTESLLQSAIKEAEKAIPYVKGSQVIRVEEGEEIYADIGKTPAYVQAEQALSKNLTGCS
;
A
#
# COMPACT_ATOMS: atom_id res chain seq x y z
N MET A 1 25.64 23.91 18.68
CA MET A 1 26.49 22.81 18.17
C MET A 1 25.69 21.57 18.47
N ASP A 2 24.82 21.19 17.53
CA ASP A 2 23.79 20.16 17.75
C ASP A 2 23.90 19.04 16.72
N THR A 3 25.12 18.82 16.23
CA THR A 3 25.45 17.80 15.23
C THR A 3 25.08 16.40 15.70
N PHE A 4 25.36 16.07 16.97
CA PHE A 4 25.00 14.77 17.52
C PHE A 4 23.49 14.59 17.71
N ARG A 5 22.77 15.64 18.13
CA ARG A 5 21.31 15.57 18.29
C ARG A 5 20.62 15.30 16.95
N HIS A 6 20.98 16.07 15.91
CA HIS A 6 20.44 15.87 14.57
C HIS A 6 20.78 14.48 13.99
N MET A 7 21.95 13.93 14.32
CA MET A 7 22.30 12.56 13.93
C MET A 7 21.43 11.52 14.64
N LEU A 8 21.20 11.67 15.94
CA LEU A 8 20.35 10.78 16.72
C LEU A 8 18.89 10.83 16.24
N ASP A 9 18.35 12.03 16.01
CA ASP A 9 16.98 12.22 15.50
C ASP A 9 16.81 11.55 14.12
N ASN A 10 17.81 11.70 13.23
CA ASN A 10 17.81 11.04 11.92
C ASN A 10 17.92 9.50 12.04
N TRP A 11 18.69 8.99 12.99
CA TRP A 11 18.78 7.55 13.23
C TRP A 11 17.47 6.98 13.76
N GLU A 12 16.79 7.69 14.65
CA GLU A 12 15.48 7.31 15.18
C GLU A 12 14.41 7.33 14.09
N SER A 13 14.39 8.37 13.24
CA SER A 13 13.50 8.44 12.07
C SER A 13 13.71 7.24 11.14
N LYS A 14 14.97 6.93 10.80
CA LYS A 14 15.30 5.79 9.94
C LYS A 14 15.00 4.44 10.60
N ALA A 15 15.13 4.33 11.92
CA ALA A 15 14.78 3.12 12.64
C ALA A 15 13.27 2.88 12.59
N ARG A 16 12.48 3.95 12.77
CA ARG A 16 11.02 3.91 12.65
C ARG A 16 10.57 3.54 11.24
N GLU A 17 11.11 4.19 10.21
CA GLU A 17 10.81 3.86 8.81
C GLU A 17 11.10 2.39 8.47
N ARG A 18 12.21 1.85 8.97
CA ARG A 18 12.54 0.42 8.78
C ARG A 18 11.57 -0.50 9.50
N CYS A 19 11.08 -0.10 10.66
CA CYS A 19 10.21 -0.92 11.49
C CYS A 19 8.78 -1.05 10.91
N GLU A 20 8.39 -0.14 10.01
CA GLU A 20 7.14 -0.24 9.24
C GLU A 20 7.24 -1.19 8.03
N ARG A 21 8.43 -1.73 7.73
CA ARG A 21 8.65 -2.66 6.62
C ARG A 21 8.52 -4.10 7.10
N VAL A 22 7.78 -4.90 6.33
CA VAL A 22 7.63 -6.34 6.55
C VAL A 22 8.24 -7.10 5.39
N GLU A 23 8.95 -8.19 5.70
CA GLU A 23 9.42 -9.14 4.69
C GLU A 23 8.38 -10.23 4.47
N TYR A 24 8.11 -10.53 3.20
CA TYR A 24 7.18 -11.58 2.82
C TYR A 24 7.72 -12.36 1.62
N THR A 25 7.72 -13.69 1.71
CA THR A 25 8.17 -14.57 0.62
C THR A 25 6.98 -14.96 -0.25
N LEU A 26 7.11 -14.77 -1.57
CA LEU A 26 6.10 -15.13 -2.55
C LEU A 26 6.71 -15.95 -3.69
N THR A 27 5.87 -16.69 -4.40
CA THR A 27 6.27 -17.41 -5.63
C THR A 27 5.81 -16.62 -6.86
N LEU A 28 6.64 -16.60 -7.91
CA LEU A 28 6.36 -15.90 -9.17
C LEU A 28 6.33 -16.86 -10.34
N HIS A 29 5.51 -16.55 -11.34
CA HIS A 29 5.65 -17.18 -12.64
C HIS A 29 7.02 -16.85 -13.24
N LYS A 30 7.67 -17.86 -13.83
CA LYS A 30 9.00 -17.70 -14.45
C LYS A 30 9.04 -16.56 -15.47
N GLN A 31 7.96 -16.38 -16.24
CA GLN A 31 7.85 -15.32 -17.24
C GLN A 31 7.84 -13.91 -16.62
N ASP A 32 7.22 -13.75 -15.45
CA ASP A 32 7.19 -12.44 -14.79
C ASP A 32 8.54 -12.11 -14.15
N LEU A 33 9.25 -13.12 -13.62
CA LEU A 33 10.63 -12.94 -13.17
C LEU A 33 11.55 -12.44 -14.30
N VAL A 34 11.38 -12.94 -15.53
CA VAL A 34 12.13 -12.45 -16.69
C VAL A 34 11.87 -10.96 -16.93
N LYS A 35 10.60 -10.52 -16.84
CA LYS A 35 10.24 -9.11 -17.03
C LYS A 35 10.81 -8.23 -15.91
N ILE A 36 10.73 -8.67 -14.65
CA ILE A 36 11.31 -7.97 -13.50
C ILE A 36 12.82 -7.77 -13.69
N LYS A 37 13.54 -8.84 -14.07
CA LYS A 37 14.97 -8.78 -14.38
C LYS A 37 15.27 -7.82 -15.53
N ALA A 38 14.45 -7.82 -16.58
CA ALA A 38 14.60 -6.90 -17.70
C ALA A 38 14.43 -5.43 -17.27
N PHE A 39 13.43 -5.12 -16.44
CA PHE A 39 13.26 -3.79 -15.87
C PHE A 39 14.43 -3.38 -14.98
N ALA A 40 14.84 -4.26 -14.06
CA ALA A 40 16.00 -4.04 -13.19
C ALA A 40 17.25 -3.70 -14.01
N GLN A 41 17.56 -4.50 -15.03
CA GLN A 41 18.70 -4.26 -15.91
C GLN A 41 18.57 -2.98 -16.73
N ALA A 42 17.41 -2.73 -17.34
CA ALA A 42 17.21 -1.57 -18.22
C ALA A 42 17.32 -0.23 -17.49
N TYR A 43 16.92 -0.19 -16.22
CA TYR A 43 16.91 1.02 -15.39
C TYR A 43 18.05 1.07 -14.36
N GLY A 44 18.90 0.04 -14.27
CA GLY A 44 19.99 -0.03 -13.30
C GLY A 44 19.50 -0.10 -11.84
N LEU A 45 18.41 -0.83 -11.60
CA LEU A 45 17.75 -0.96 -10.30
C LEU A 45 17.84 -2.40 -9.77
N ASP A 46 17.63 -2.57 -8.47
CA ASP A 46 17.51 -3.91 -7.86
C ASP A 46 16.17 -4.57 -8.22
N GLU A 47 16.20 -5.90 -8.43
CA GLU A 47 15.00 -6.72 -8.68
C GLU A 47 13.97 -6.57 -7.56
N ALA A 48 14.42 -6.49 -6.31
CA ALA A 48 13.57 -6.29 -5.14
C ALA A 48 12.86 -4.93 -5.18
N PHE A 49 13.59 -3.86 -5.51
CA PHE A 49 13.04 -2.51 -5.59
C PHE A 49 11.99 -2.39 -6.71
N VAL A 50 12.27 -2.97 -7.88
CA VAL A 50 11.32 -3.04 -9.00
C VAL A 50 10.06 -3.80 -8.57
N THR A 51 10.22 -4.95 -7.93
CA THR A 51 9.10 -5.79 -7.49
C THR A 51 8.23 -5.07 -6.45
N GLU A 52 8.85 -4.44 -5.45
CA GLU A 52 8.16 -3.64 -4.43
C GLU A 52 7.37 -2.50 -5.07
N SER A 53 8.00 -1.74 -5.97
CA SER A 53 7.38 -0.58 -6.62
C SER A 53 6.19 -0.98 -7.50
N LEU A 54 6.32 -2.10 -8.23
CA LEU A 54 5.24 -2.66 -9.04
C LEU A 54 4.08 -3.14 -8.16
N LEU A 55 4.38 -3.85 -7.07
CA LEU A 55 3.35 -4.33 -6.14
C LEU A 55 2.60 -3.17 -5.48
N GLN A 56 3.32 -2.16 -4.99
CA GLN A 56 2.72 -0.98 -4.39
C GLN A 56 1.83 -0.23 -5.38
N SER A 57 2.25 -0.11 -6.64
CA SER A 57 1.47 0.51 -7.70
C SER A 57 0.22 -0.31 -8.04
N ALA A 58 0.37 -1.63 -8.14
CA ALA A 58 -0.74 -2.53 -8.46
C ALA A 58 -1.80 -2.56 -7.34
N ILE A 59 -1.41 -2.51 -6.07
CA ILE A 59 -2.36 -2.44 -4.94
C ILE A 59 -3.17 -1.14 -5.01
N LYS A 60 -2.51 0.02 -5.18
CA LYS A 60 -3.20 1.31 -5.32
C LYS A 60 -4.18 1.34 -6.49
N GLU A 61 -3.80 0.71 -7.60
CA GLU A 61 -4.68 0.62 -8.78
C GLU A 61 -5.85 -0.35 -8.53
N ALA A 62 -5.60 -1.49 -7.88
CA ALA A 62 -6.63 -2.45 -7.54
C ALA A 62 -7.69 -1.85 -6.59
N GLU A 63 -7.27 -1.07 -5.60
CA GLU A 63 -8.16 -0.33 -4.69
C GLU A 63 -9.09 0.63 -5.44
N LYS A 64 -8.54 1.40 -6.37
CA LYS A 64 -9.31 2.35 -7.20
C LYS A 64 -10.25 1.63 -8.18
N ALA A 65 -9.88 0.43 -8.60
CA ALA A 65 -10.65 -0.37 -9.53
C ALA A 65 -11.82 -1.13 -8.86
N ILE A 66 -11.96 -1.09 -7.53
CA ILE A 66 -13.10 -1.70 -6.84
C ILE A 66 -14.39 -1.00 -7.34
N PRO A 67 -15.32 -1.72 -7.98
CA PRO A 67 -16.49 -1.10 -8.57
C PRO A 67 -17.46 -0.65 -7.48
N TYR A 68 -17.83 0.62 -7.52
CA TYR A 68 -18.94 1.16 -6.75
C TYR A 68 -20.26 0.53 -7.22
N VAL A 69 -21.05 0.01 -6.30
CA VAL A 69 -22.39 -0.50 -6.58
C VAL A 69 -23.39 0.31 -5.77
N LYS A 70 -24.18 1.15 -6.46
CA LYS A 70 -25.18 2.01 -5.86
C LYS A 70 -26.27 1.20 -5.14
N GLY A 71 -26.38 1.39 -3.82
CA GLY A 71 -27.47 0.90 -3.00
C GLY A 71 -28.71 1.81 -3.02
N SER A 72 -29.68 1.48 -2.18
CA SER A 72 -30.94 2.24 -2.07
C SER A 72 -30.93 3.32 -0.99
N GLN A 73 -29.96 3.30 -0.06
CA GLN A 73 -29.87 4.23 1.05
C GLN A 73 -29.00 5.44 0.66
N VAL A 74 -29.51 6.65 0.85
CA VAL A 74 -28.69 7.88 0.78
C VAL A 74 -27.89 8.00 2.07
N ILE A 75 -26.56 8.13 1.96
CA ILE A 75 -25.65 8.25 3.10
C ILE A 75 -25.11 9.67 3.28
N ARG A 76 -25.10 10.45 2.21
CA ARG A 76 -24.60 11.83 2.21
C ARG A 76 -25.23 12.61 1.07
N VAL A 77 -25.31 13.93 1.22
CA VAL A 77 -25.66 14.86 0.14
C VAL A 77 -24.50 15.84 0.00
N GLU A 78 -23.91 15.94 -1.19
CA GLU A 78 -22.84 16.87 -1.52
C GLU A 78 -23.26 17.73 -2.71
N GLU A 79 -23.21 19.06 -2.55
CA GLU A 79 -23.58 20.04 -3.60
C GLU A 79 -24.97 19.81 -4.25
N GLY A 80 -25.89 19.16 -3.52
CA GLY A 80 -27.23 18.83 -4.02
C GLY A 80 -27.35 17.46 -4.71
N GLU A 81 -26.26 16.71 -4.81
CA GLU A 81 -26.25 15.33 -5.29
C GLU A 81 -26.32 14.33 -4.13
N GLU A 82 -27.23 13.37 -4.23
CA GLU A 82 -27.36 12.27 -3.27
C GLU A 82 -26.27 11.21 -3.52
N ILE A 83 -25.40 11.02 -2.53
CA ILE A 83 -24.44 9.93 -2.49
C ILE A 83 -25.10 8.75 -1.78
N TYR A 84 -25.16 7.62 -2.48
CA TYR A 84 -25.81 6.40 -1.98
C TYR A 84 -24.78 5.45 -1.37
N ALA A 85 -25.24 4.65 -0.40
CA ALA A 85 -24.46 3.57 0.18
C ALA A 85 -23.91 2.66 -0.91
N ASP A 86 -22.62 2.34 -0.83
CA ASP A 86 -22.03 1.30 -1.66
C ASP A 86 -22.46 -0.07 -1.11
N ILE A 87 -23.13 -0.88 -1.93
CA ILE A 87 -23.49 -2.27 -1.62
C ILE A 87 -22.54 -3.28 -2.29
N GLY A 88 -21.46 -2.78 -2.90
CA GLY A 88 -20.41 -3.55 -3.55
C GLY A 88 -19.37 -4.09 -2.57
N LYS A 89 -18.12 -4.25 -3.05
CA LYS A 89 -17.03 -4.84 -2.25
C LYS A 89 -16.24 -3.81 -1.42
N THR A 90 -16.33 -2.53 -1.75
CA THR A 90 -15.60 -1.46 -1.05
C THR A 90 -15.83 -1.47 0.46
N PRO A 91 -17.07 -1.57 0.99
CA PRO A 91 -17.27 -1.56 2.45
C PRO A 91 -16.59 -2.75 3.14
N ALA A 92 -16.67 -3.94 2.53
CA ALA A 92 -16.04 -5.15 3.07
C ALA A 92 -14.51 -5.08 3.02
N TYR A 93 -13.94 -4.52 1.94
CA TYR A 93 -12.50 -4.26 1.82
C TYR A 93 -12.01 -3.30 2.91
N VAL A 94 -12.64 -2.13 3.03
CA VAL A 94 -12.26 -1.11 4.04
C VAL A 94 -12.37 -1.66 5.46
N GLN A 95 -13.40 -2.45 5.75
CA GLN A 95 -13.53 -3.10 7.06
C GLN A 95 -12.38 -4.09 7.33
N ALA A 96 -12.03 -4.92 6.35
CA ALA A 96 -10.94 -5.89 6.48
C ALA A 96 -9.59 -5.19 6.66
N GLU A 97 -9.31 -4.14 5.88
CA GLU A 97 -8.09 -3.33 5.97
C GLU A 97 -7.94 -2.70 7.37
N GLN A 98 -9.00 -2.06 7.88
CA GLN A 98 -9.01 -1.46 9.22
C GLN A 98 -8.82 -2.48 10.35
N ALA A 99 -9.36 -3.69 10.18
CA ALA A 99 -9.17 -4.76 11.14
C ALA A 99 -7.73 -5.28 11.14
N LEU A 100 -7.12 -5.45 9.96
CA LEU A 100 -5.76 -5.97 9.82
C LEU A 100 -4.70 -4.94 10.25
N SER A 101 -4.87 -3.65 9.94
CA SER A 101 -3.91 -2.61 10.31
C SER A 101 -3.70 -2.51 11.83
N LYS A 102 -4.76 -2.68 12.62
CA LYS A 102 -4.68 -2.72 14.10
C LYS A 102 -3.88 -3.91 14.64
N ASN A 103 -3.78 -5.00 13.88
CA ASN A 103 -3.04 -6.19 14.28
C ASN A 103 -1.58 -6.16 13.80
N LEU A 104 -1.27 -5.34 12.80
CA LEU A 104 0.07 -5.18 12.22
C LEU A 104 0.85 -4.02 12.83
N THR A 105 0.26 -3.21 13.73
CA THR A 105 1.00 -2.21 14.51
C THR A 105 1.86 -2.91 15.57
N GLY A 106 3.12 -3.19 15.21
CA GLY A 106 4.09 -3.78 16.12
C GLY A 106 5.50 -3.33 15.80
N CYS A 107 5.89 -2.16 16.31
CA CYS A 107 7.28 -1.84 16.62
C CYS A 107 7.42 -1.95 18.13
N SER A 108 8.02 -3.05 18.60
CA SER A 108 8.47 -3.23 19.97
C SER A 108 9.67 -2.33 20.27
#